data_AF-A0A5E4U9P0-F1
#
_entry.id   AF-A0A5E4U9P0-F1
#
_cell.length_a   1.000
_cell.length_b   1.000
_cell.length_c   1.000
_cell.angle_alpha   90.00
_cell.angle_beta   90.00
_cell.angle_gamma   90.00
#
_symmetry.space_group_name_H-M   'P 1'
#
loop_
_entity.id
_entity.type
_entity.pdbx_description
1 polymer ?
#
loop_
_entity_poly.entity_id
_entity_poly.type
_entity_poly.pdbx_seq_one_letter_code
_entity_poly.pdbx_strand_id
1 'polypeptide(L)'
;MIDRDGHPTVPADLITHRCIGYTYAATGDEWQLIDGGGNTHAVRVDCHMHTNNGDTARAAALAGQGIIWQPTFLIGNDLRAGKLVQVLPDYRLPEIDILAMYPSRRHLSARVRVMIDFLVGAFGGVPPWDRGDGNEVGIAPATP
;
A
#
# COMPACT_ATOMS: atom_id res chain seq x y z
N MET A 1 13.60 -5.90 11.49
CA MET A 1 14.96 -6.49 11.45
C MET A 1 15.30 -6.65 9.98
N ILE A 2 16.32 -5.96 9.49
CA ILE A 2 16.80 -6.13 8.12
C ILE A 2 17.84 -7.22 8.22
N ASP A 3 17.41 -8.43 7.87
CA ASP A 3 18.25 -9.62 7.92
C ASP A 3 19.29 -9.55 6.78
N ARG A 4 20.48 -10.08 7.07
CA ARG A 4 21.72 -10.32 6.30
C ARG A 4 22.04 -9.67 4.93
N ASP A 5 21.09 -9.21 4.13
CA ASP A 5 21.25 -8.87 2.71
C ASP A 5 21.25 -7.35 2.42
N GLY A 6 21.31 -6.52 3.46
CA GLY A 6 21.37 -5.05 3.35
C GLY A 6 20.00 -4.39 3.22
N HIS A 7 19.95 -3.06 3.11
CA HIS A 7 18.72 -2.34 2.80
C HIS A 7 18.48 -2.39 1.28
N PRO A 8 17.33 -2.85 0.78
CA PRO A 8 17.06 -2.83 -0.65
C PRO A 8 16.97 -1.38 -1.15
N THR A 9 17.72 -1.10 -2.22
CA THR A 9 17.85 0.22 -2.85
C THR A 9 17.18 0.28 -4.22
N VAL A 10 17.05 -0.86 -4.90
CA VAL A 10 16.31 -1.02 -6.15
C VAL A 10 15.34 -2.20 -6.07
N PRO A 11 14.26 -2.23 -6.87
CA PRO A 11 13.28 -3.31 -6.88
C PRO A 11 13.89 -4.71 -7.02
N ALA A 12 14.95 -4.85 -7.82
CA ALA A 12 15.65 -6.12 -8.01
C ALA A 12 16.26 -6.69 -6.72
N ASP A 13 16.61 -5.85 -5.75
CA ASP A 13 17.16 -6.29 -4.46
C ASP A 13 16.13 -7.11 -3.68
N LEU A 14 14.83 -6.94 -3.94
CA LEU A 14 13.77 -7.70 -3.27
C LEU A 14 13.83 -9.21 -3.56
N ILE A 15 14.51 -9.63 -4.63
CA ILE A 15 14.66 -11.05 -5.00
C ILE A 15 15.40 -11.82 -3.90
N THR A 16 16.36 -11.20 -3.22
CA THR A 16 17.13 -11.84 -2.15
C THR A 16 16.52 -11.62 -0.76
N HIS A 17 15.40 -10.90 -0.65
CA HIS A 17 14.79 -10.57 0.62
C HIS A 17 13.57 -11.45 0.92
N ARG A 18 13.35 -11.72 2.21
CA ARG A 18 12.12 -12.39 2.66
C ARG A 18 10.92 -11.47 2.42
N CYS A 19 10.08 -11.84 1.47
CA CYS A 19 8.85 -11.12 1.15
C CYS A 19 7.62 -11.90 1.63
N ILE A 20 6.54 -11.16 1.94
CA ILE A 20 5.24 -11.71 2.30
C ILE A 20 4.24 -11.28 1.22
N GLY A 21 3.72 -12.25 0.49
CA GLY A 21 2.79 -12.05 -0.61
C GLY A 21 1.35 -11.85 -0.16
N TYR A 22 0.56 -11.25 -1.04
CA TYR A 22 -0.89 -11.11 -0.86
C TYR A 22 -1.62 -11.99 -1.87
N THR A 23 -2.42 -12.95 -1.38
CA THR A 23 -3.06 -13.99 -2.21
C THR A 23 -3.98 -13.43 -3.30
N TYR A 24 -4.55 -12.23 -3.10
CA TYR A 24 -5.44 -11.58 -4.07
C TYR A 24 -4.78 -10.42 -4.82
N ALA A 25 -3.45 -10.31 -4.79
CA ALA A 25 -2.75 -9.32 -5.60
C ALA A 25 -3.02 -9.58 -7.09
N ALA A 26 -3.38 -8.53 -7.84
CA ALA A 26 -3.73 -8.65 -9.26
C ALA A 26 -2.61 -9.25 -10.12
N THR A 27 -1.36 -8.99 -9.72
CA THR A 27 -0.14 -9.48 -10.38
C THR A 27 0.54 -10.62 -9.60
N GLY A 28 -0.12 -11.16 -8.55
CA GLY A 28 0.44 -12.18 -7.67
C GLY A 28 1.73 -11.70 -7.00
N ASP A 29 2.80 -12.49 -7.12
CA ASP A 29 4.13 -12.18 -6.57
C ASP A 29 4.98 -11.28 -7.49
N GLU A 30 4.42 -10.77 -8.58
CA GLU A 30 5.07 -9.74 -9.39
C GLU A 30 4.71 -8.36 -8.87
N TRP A 31 5.61 -7.78 -8.07
CA TRP A 31 5.41 -6.47 -7.49
C TRP A 31 5.79 -5.39 -8.49
N GLN A 32 4.90 -4.42 -8.65
CA GLN A 32 5.12 -3.26 -9.51
C GLN A 32 5.43 -2.05 -8.64
N LEU A 33 6.52 -1.36 -8.97
CA LEU A 33 7.05 -0.19 -8.28
C LEU A 33 7.30 0.90 -9.32
N ILE A 34 6.83 2.12 -9.06
CA ILE A 34 6.94 3.24 -9.99
C ILE A 34 8.02 4.18 -9.46
N ASP A 35 9.05 4.47 -10.26
CA ASP A 35 10.12 5.39 -9.88
C ASP A 35 9.68 6.87 -9.95
N GLY A 36 10.54 7.78 -9.48
CA GLY A 36 10.30 9.22 -9.56
C GLY A 36 10.15 9.78 -10.98
N GLY A 37 10.59 9.06 -12.01
CA GLY A 37 10.39 9.37 -13.43
C GLY A 37 9.07 8.84 -14.01
N GLY A 38 8.30 8.08 -13.24
CA GLY A 38 7.05 7.45 -13.68
C GLY A 38 7.24 6.11 -14.39
N ASN A 39 8.46 5.55 -14.41
CA ASN A 39 8.68 4.24 -15.03
C ASN A 39 8.27 3.12 -14.08
N THR A 40 7.56 2.13 -14.60
CA THR A 40 7.19 0.94 -13.85
C THR A 40 8.32 -0.10 -13.88
N HIS A 41 8.74 -0.53 -12.70
CA HIS A 41 9.68 -1.61 -12.46
C HIS A 41 8.91 -2.79 -11.88
N ALA A 42 8.89 -3.90 -12.62
CA ALA A 42 8.28 -5.14 -12.15
C ALA A 42 9.36 -6.07 -11.61
N VAL A 43 9.14 -6.63 -10.42
CA VAL A 43 10.02 -7.63 -9.80
C VAL A 43 9.20 -8.81 -9.32
N ARG A 44 9.59 -10.02 -9.73
CA ARG A 44 9.04 -11.25 -9.17
C ARG A 44 9.76 -11.56 -7.86
N VAL A 45 9.08 -11.40 -6.74
CA VAL A 45 9.63 -11.69 -5.42
C VAL A 45 9.41 -13.15 -5.04
N ASP A 46 10.31 -13.72 -4.25
CA ASP A 46 10.12 -15.04 -3.65
C ASP A 46 9.41 -14.89 -2.30
N CYS A 47 8.09 -15.10 -2.33
CA CYS A 47 7.24 -15.00 -1.15
C CYS A 47 7.26 -16.31 -0.35
N HIS A 48 7.98 -16.31 0.77
CA HIS A 48 8.00 -17.46 1.69
C HIS A 48 6.68 -17.67 2.46
N MET A 49 5.77 -16.70 2.39
CA MET A 49 4.46 -16.72 3.02
C MET A 49 3.48 -15.89 2.17
N HIS A 50 2.23 -16.36 2.09
CA HIS A 50 1.12 -15.58 1.52
C HIS A 50 0.03 -15.35 2.55
N THR A 51 -0.61 -14.19 2.46
CA THR A 51 -1.75 -13.82 3.30
C THR A 51 -2.89 -13.31 2.44
N ASN A 52 -4.13 -13.54 2.88
CA ASN A 52 -5.33 -13.00 2.23
C ASN A 52 -5.93 -11.82 3.01
N ASN A 53 -5.28 -11.38 4.09
CA ASN A 53 -5.66 -10.25 4.91
C ASN A 53 -4.44 -9.35 5.16
N GLY A 54 -4.57 -8.05 4.87
CA GLY A 54 -3.53 -7.08 5.11
C GLY A 54 -3.10 -7.00 6.58
N ASP A 55 -4.03 -7.09 7.54
CA ASP A 55 -3.68 -7.07 8.97
C ASP A 55 -2.76 -8.22 9.37
N THR A 56 -2.94 -9.39 8.75
CA THR A 56 -2.06 -10.55 8.95
C THR A 56 -0.67 -10.28 8.37
N ALA A 57 -0.58 -9.73 7.16
CA ALA A 57 0.70 -9.32 6.56
C ALA A 57 1.42 -8.29 7.45
N ARG A 58 0.69 -7.27 7.91
CA ARG A 58 1.17 -6.22 8.81
C ARG A 58 1.69 -6.81 10.13
N ALA A 59 0.95 -7.70 10.77
CA ALA A 59 1.38 -8.35 12.00
C ALA A 59 2.67 -9.16 11.81
N ALA A 60 2.77 -9.89 10.69
CA ALA A 60 3.98 -10.64 10.35
C ALA A 60 5.18 -9.71 10.09
N ALA A 61 5.00 -8.60 9.38
CA ALA A 61 6.04 -7.59 9.17
C ALA A 61 6.51 -6.95 10.49
N LEU A 62 5.59 -6.61 11.40
CA LEU A 62 5.89 -6.11 12.74
C LEU A 62 6.66 -7.13 13.59
N ALA A 63 6.41 -8.43 13.37
CA ALA A 63 7.16 -9.53 13.96
C ALA A 63 8.48 -9.83 13.23
N GLY A 64 8.89 -8.98 12.27
CA GLY A 64 10.15 -9.11 11.54
C GLY A 64 10.20 -10.26 10.54
N GLN A 65 9.05 -10.76 10.07
CA GLN A 65 9.00 -11.92 9.17
C GLN A 65 9.29 -11.59 7.70
N GLY A 66 9.29 -10.32 7.31
CA GLY A 66 9.65 -9.93 5.94
C GLY A 66 9.13 -8.57 5.51
N ILE A 67 9.38 -8.26 4.24
CA ILE A 67 8.89 -7.08 3.53
C ILE A 67 7.47 -7.33 3.06
N ILE A 68 6.62 -6.31 3.18
CA ILE A 68 5.23 -6.32 2.74
C ILE A 68 4.97 -5.22 1.73
N TRP A 69 4.09 -5.49 0.78
CA TRP A 69 3.56 -4.52 -0.18
C TRP A 69 2.11 -4.23 0.21
N GLN A 70 1.88 -3.13 0.95
CA GLN A 70 0.60 -2.80 1.57
C GLN A 70 0.29 -1.30 1.46
N PRO A 71 -1.00 -0.93 1.36
CA PRO A 71 -1.42 0.47 1.31
C PRO A 71 -1.23 1.18 2.65
N THR A 72 -1.00 2.49 2.58
CA THR A 72 -0.65 3.34 3.73
C THR A 72 -1.75 3.45 4.78
N PHE A 73 -3.03 3.29 4.42
CA PHE A 73 -4.13 3.27 5.40
C PHE A 73 -3.98 2.18 6.45
N LEU A 74 -3.30 1.09 6.10
CA LEU A 74 -3.11 -0.06 6.96
C LEU A 74 -1.86 0.09 7.85
N ILE A 75 -0.77 0.64 7.29
CA ILE A 75 0.56 0.63 7.93
C ILE A 75 1.06 2.03 8.34
N GLY A 76 0.35 3.10 7.99
CA GLY A 76 0.80 4.49 8.18
C GLY A 76 1.08 4.84 9.64
N ASN A 77 0.29 4.31 10.58
CA ASN A 77 0.54 4.50 12.01
C ASN A 77 1.85 3.83 12.47
N ASP A 78 2.19 2.66 11.95
CA ASP A 78 3.41 1.96 12.33
C ASP A 78 4.65 2.57 11.69
N LEU A 79 4.52 3.10 10.48
CA LEU A 79 5.56 3.91 9.82
C LEU A 79 5.84 5.16 10.66
N ARG A 80 4.80 5.91 11.06
CA ARG A 80 4.94 7.09 11.94
C ARG A 80 5.55 6.75 13.30
N ALA A 81 5.18 5.60 13.86
CA ALA A 81 5.72 5.14 15.15
C ALA A 81 7.12 4.52 15.03
N GLY A 82 7.71 4.43 13.83
CA GLY A 82 9.01 3.80 13.60
C GLY A 82 9.02 2.28 13.84
N LYS A 83 7.85 1.64 13.93
CA LYS A 83 7.71 0.19 14.08
C LYS A 83 7.87 -0.55 12.76
N LEU A 84 7.47 0.11 11.67
CA LEU A 84 7.81 -0.27 10.31
C LEU A 84 8.71 0.80 9.71
N VAL A 85 9.54 0.38 8.75
CA VAL A 85 10.44 1.26 8.00
C VAL A 85 10.09 1.13 6.53
N GLN A 86 9.96 2.26 5.84
CA GLN A 86 9.79 2.27 4.39
C GLN A 86 11.08 1.80 3.72
N VAL A 87 10.95 0.85 2.81
CA VAL A 87 12.01 0.40 1.92
C VAL A 87 11.78 0.99 0.52
N LEU A 88 12.83 1.16 -0.27
CA LEU A 88 12.75 1.73 -1.62
C LEU A 88 12.04 3.10 -1.64
N PRO A 89 12.49 4.12 -0.89
CA PRO A 89 11.78 5.40 -0.76
C PRO A 89 11.62 6.17 -2.08
N ASP A 90 12.47 5.90 -3.07
CA ASP A 90 12.39 6.52 -4.41
C ASP A 90 11.33 5.87 -5.32
N TYR A 91 10.62 4.87 -4.81
CA TYR A 91 9.59 4.12 -5.52
C TYR A 91 8.25 4.22 -4.81
N ARG A 92 7.18 4.31 -5.58
CA ARG A 92 5.80 4.25 -5.10
C ARG A 92 5.07 3.03 -5.62
N LEU A 93 4.02 2.63 -4.91
CA LEU A 93 3.10 1.61 -5.38
C LEU A 93 2.19 2.22 -6.46
N PRO A 94 1.74 1.44 -7.46
CA PRO A 94 0.63 1.78 -8.32
C PRO A 94 -0.59 2.22 -7.50
N GLU A 95 -1.32 3.19 -8.03
CA GLU A 95 -2.55 3.68 -7.41
C GLU A 95 -3.63 2.60 -7.41
N ILE A 96 -4.39 2.56 -6.33
CA ILE A 96 -5.55 1.68 -6.18
C ILE A 96 -6.79 2.54 -5.89
N ASP A 97 -7.86 2.29 -6.65
CA ASP A 97 -9.10 3.03 -6.50
C ASP A 97 -9.98 2.44 -5.39
N ILE A 98 -10.59 3.31 -4.58
CA ILE A 98 -11.69 2.94 -3.68
C ILE A 98 -13.00 3.18 -4.43
N LEU A 99 -13.69 2.09 -4.78
CA LEU A 99 -14.92 2.13 -5.57
C LEU A 99 -16.15 1.84 -4.71
N ALA A 100 -17.15 2.73 -4.76
CA ALA A 100 -18.47 2.49 -4.19
C ALA A 100 -19.35 1.74 -5.20
N MET A 101 -19.46 0.42 -5.05
CA MET A 101 -20.32 -0.41 -5.91
C MET A 101 -21.74 -0.51 -5.38
N TYR A 102 -22.74 -0.21 -6.21
CA TYR A 102 -24.16 -0.35 -5.89
C TYR A 102 -24.95 -0.86 -7.11
N PRO A 103 -26.06 -1.59 -6.91
CA PRO A 103 -26.86 -2.11 -8.02
C PRO A 103 -27.36 -0.98 -8.92
N SER A 104 -27.17 -1.13 -10.23
CA SER A 104 -27.78 -0.23 -11.20
C SER A 104 -29.30 -0.51 -11.25
N ARG A 105 -30.08 0.30 -10.55
CA ARG A 105 -31.52 0.38 -10.78
C ARG A 105 -31.90 1.85 -10.91
N ARG A 106 -32.83 2.07 -11.83
CA ARG A 106 -33.37 3.34 -12.35
C ARG A 106 -33.75 4.40 -11.29
N HIS A 107 -33.77 4.03 -10.01
CA HIS A 107 -34.02 4.92 -8.87
C HIS A 107 -33.03 4.60 -7.73
N LEU A 108 -31.85 5.23 -7.75
CA LEU A 108 -30.97 5.27 -6.59
C LEU A 108 -31.70 6.02 -5.47
N SER A 109 -31.92 5.38 -4.32
CA SER A 109 -32.64 6.05 -3.23
C SER A 109 -31.85 7.28 -2.75
N ALA A 110 -32.56 8.32 -2.32
CA ALA A 110 -31.94 9.54 -1.79
C ALA A 110 -30.96 9.24 -0.64
N ARG A 111 -31.27 8.24 0.20
CA ARG A 111 -30.40 7.78 1.29
C ARG A 111 -29.06 7.24 0.77
N VAL A 112 -29.08 6.44 -0.30
CA VAL A 112 -27.85 5.90 -0.89
C VAL A 112 -27.03 7.01 -1.53
N ARG A 113 -27.68 7.97 -2.22
CA ARG A 113 -26.98 9.14 -2.77
C ARG A 113 -26.26 9.95 -1.68
N VAL A 114 -26.96 10.30 -0.60
CA VAL A 114 -26.36 11.06 0.52
C VAL A 114 -25.21 10.27 1.16
N MET A 115 -25.32 8.96 1.28
CA MET A 115 -24.20 8.12 1.77
C MET A 115 -23.00 8.17 0.82
N ILE A 116 -23.21 8.08 -0.50
CA ILE A 116 -22.14 8.18 -1.49
C ILE A 116 -21.49 9.56 -1.42
N ASP A 117 -22.27 10.64 -1.37
CA ASP A 117 -21.75 12.00 -1.26
C ASP A 117 -20.89 12.17 0.01
N PHE A 118 -21.32 11.58 1.12
CA PHE A 118 -20.53 11.52 2.36
C PHE A 118 -19.21 10.75 2.17
N LEU A 119 -19.24 9.57 1.56
CA LEU A 119 -18.05 8.75 1.32
C LEU A 119 -17.05 9.46 0.40
N VAL A 120 -17.54 10.09 -0.68
CA VAL A 120 -16.71 10.89 -1.59
C VAL A 120 -16.08 12.07 -0.85
N GLY A 121 -16.83 12.76 0.01
CA GLY A 121 -16.28 13.83 0.84
C GLY A 121 -15.26 13.35 1.87
N ALA A 122 -15.46 12.16 2.44
CA ALA A 122 -14.59 11.60 3.48
C ALA A 122 -13.28 11.02 2.92
N PHE A 123 -13.33 10.42 1.72
CA PHE A 123 -12.19 9.76 1.08
C PHE A 123 -11.57 10.56 -0.07
N GLY A 124 -12.16 11.69 -0.46
CA GLY A 124 -11.63 12.57 -1.50
C GLY A 124 -10.40 13.38 -1.06
N GLY A 125 -9.53 13.68 -2.03
CA GLY A 125 -8.29 14.45 -1.81
C GLY A 125 -7.17 13.62 -1.19
N VAL A 126 -6.27 14.27 -0.44
CA VAL A 126 -5.20 13.56 0.28
C VAL A 126 -5.82 12.72 1.40
N PRO A 127 -5.61 11.40 1.41
CA PRO A 127 -6.22 10.54 2.39
C PRO A 127 -5.84 10.92 3.83
N PRO A 128 -6.77 10.88 4.81
CA PRO A 128 -6.51 11.33 6.16
C PRO A 128 -5.31 10.65 6.84
N TRP A 129 -5.05 9.39 6.50
CA TRP A 129 -3.93 8.61 7.04
C TRP A 129 -2.56 8.97 6.45
N ASP A 130 -2.53 9.67 5.31
CA ASP A 130 -1.32 10.20 4.65
C ASP A 130 -1.06 11.67 5.02
N ARG A 131 -2.02 12.35 5.68
CA ARG A 131 -1.83 13.72 6.19
C ARG A 131 -0.82 13.66 7.34
N GLY A 132 0.37 14.21 7.12
CA GLY A 132 1.41 14.31 8.16
C GLY A 132 1.06 15.36 9.22
N ASP A 133 1.29 15.03 10.49
CA ASP A 133 1.27 15.99 11.61
C ASP A 133 2.54 16.87 11.60
N GLY A 134 2.77 17.60 10.51
CA GLY A 134 3.91 18.53 10.37
C GLY A 134 5.29 17.89 10.20
N ASN A 135 5.38 16.57 10.05
CA ASN A 135 6.58 15.89 9.57
C ASN A 135 6.22 15.19 8.27
N GLU A 136 6.86 15.59 7.17
CA GLU A 136 6.69 14.98 5.86
C GLU A 136 7.04 13.48 5.96
N VAL A 137 6.03 12.65 6.16
CA VAL A 137 6.15 11.27 5.68
C VAL A 137 6.29 11.45 4.18
N GLY A 138 7.38 10.99 3.58
CA GLY A 138 7.70 11.12 2.15
C GLY A 138 6.72 10.40 1.22
N ILE A 139 5.45 10.37 1.57
CA ILE A 139 4.31 9.96 0.77
C ILE A 139 3.96 11.19 -0.05
N ALA A 140 4.53 11.29 -1.26
CA ALA A 140 4.17 12.34 -2.20
C ALA A 140 2.64 12.40 -2.34
N PRO A 141 2.03 13.60 -2.28
CA PRO A 141 0.58 13.71 -2.37
C PRO A 141 0.10 13.22 -3.74
N ALA A 142 -1.02 12.48 -3.73
CA ALA A 142 -1.76 12.14 -4.93
C ALA A 142 -2.08 13.44 -5.70
N THR A 143 -1.66 13.49 -6.97
CA THR A 143 -2.06 14.58 -7.87
C THR A 143 -3.39 14.15 -8.51
N PRO A 144 -4.39 15.04 -8.60
CA PRO A 144 -5.74 14.70 -9.09
C PRO A 144 -5.79 14.32 -10.57
#